data_AF-A0A2N6EZS1-F1
#
_entry.id   AF-A0A2N6EZS1-F1
#
_cell.length_a   1.000
_cell.length_b   1.000
_cell.length_c   1.000
_cell.angle_alpha   90.00
_cell.angle_beta   90.00
_cell.angle_gamma   90.00
#
_symmetry.space_group_name_H-M   'P 1'
#
loop_
_entity.id
_entity.type
_entity.pdbx_description
1 polymer ?
#
loop_
_entity_poly.entity_id
_entity_poly.type
_entity_poly.pdbx_seq_one_letter_code
_entity_poly.pdbx_strand_id
1 'polypeptide(L)'
;MKTWFSVAVTIVAVVVLSALSVSLWSEKEEVLGEDVPLQINAQMSVSEFSELNHLAKPLLREVFSLQSPEQLQQPVTGFGLTLEQIVNAVQQQQALQSEEASKNWFKIPLKFAMWLVFLVLCFRMLVRKKMTRKTRLILYACSFTLFGVILGADPSPMGTVKDAIVLYGAKGVVFKPRLVAFGVFTLTVVLANKFICSWGCQLGTLQDFIFRLNRNRSDAASGSLPQVKVPFVISNTIRVLFFVALIWVAFAWAYDITHEIDPFKIFKPLKLSVWGWSFVLTLLVGSLFVYRPWCHFFCPFGLTGWLFEKLSLYKIKVDYETCISCSACEKACPSSVMGAILHQDKAVIPDCFSCGDCLDACPTDAVSFSRGRRTKPPAQSLQDDASR
;
A
#
# COMPACT_ATOMS: atom_id res chain seq x y z
N MET A 1 3.41 -15.44 -27.19
CA MET A 1 4.77 -15.75 -26.68
C MET A 1 5.50 -14.52 -26.14
N LYS A 2 5.61 -13.41 -26.91
CA LYS A 2 6.32 -12.19 -26.47
C LYS A 2 5.87 -11.62 -25.11
N THR A 3 4.56 -11.50 -24.88
CA THR A 3 4.01 -10.97 -23.61
C THR A 3 4.42 -11.82 -22.41
N TRP A 4 4.22 -13.14 -22.48
CA TRP A 4 4.63 -14.08 -21.42
C TRP A 4 6.12 -14.00 -21.13
N PHE A 5 6.96 -13.92 -22.16
CA PHE A 5 8.40 -13.74 -22.01
C PHE A 5 8.74 -12.44 -21.27
N SER A 6 8.17 -11.30 -21.67
CA SER A 6 8.40 -10.01 -21.00
C SER A 6 7.96 -10.02 -19.53
N VAL A 7 6.86 -10.70 -19.21
CA VAL A 7 6.36 -10.83 -17.83
C VAL A 7 7.31 -11.70 -17.01
N ALA A 8 7.70 -12.86 -17.53
CA ALA A 8 8.66 -13.75 -16.87
C ALA A 8 9.98 -13.04 -16.60
N VAL A 9 10.53 -12.33 -17.59
CA VAL A 9 11.75 -11.51 -17.43
C VAL A 9 11.57 -10.44 -16.35
N THR A 10 10.42 -9.76 -16.33
CA THR A 10 10.15 -8.71 -15.31
C THR A 10 10.10 -9.31 -13.91
N ILE A 11 9.37 -10.40 -13.71
CA ILE A 11 9.23 -11.06 -12.40
C ILE A 11 10.59 -11.59 -11.93
N VAL A 12 11.31 -12.31 -12.80
CA VAL A 12 12.65 -12.84 -12.48
C VAL A 12 13.62 -11.71 -12.15
N ALA A 13 13.63 -10.61 -12.92
CA ALA A 13 14.48 -9.46 -12.65
C ALA A 13 14.16 -8.83 -11.29
N VAL A 14 12.87 -8.60 -10.97
CA VAL A 14 12.48 -8.06 -9.65
C VAL A 14 12.94 -8.98 -8.53
N VAL A 15 12.73 -10.29 -8.65
CA VAL A 15 13.11 -11.27 -7.62
C VAL A 15 14.63 -11.31 -7.44
N VAL A 16 15.39 -11.50 -8.51
CA VAL A 16 16.85 -11.64 -8.44
C VAL A 16 17.49 -10.35 -7.93
N LEU A 17 17.10 -9.19 -8.47
CA LEU A 17 17.66 -7.91 -8.02
C LEU A 17 17.25 -7.59 -6.57
N SER A 18 16.04 -7.98 -6.13
CA SER A 18 15.62 -7.79 -4.74
C SER A 18 16.41 -8.69 -3.79
N ALA A 19 16.66 -9.95 -4.15
CA ALA A 19 17.50 -10.84 -3.37
C ALA A 19 18.93 -10.30 -3.22
N LEU A 20 19.51 -9.79 -4.32
CA LEU A 20 20.82 -9.14 -4.31
C LEU A 20 20.82 -7.88 -3.43
N SER A 21 19.80 -7.03 -3.55
CA SER A 21 19.65 -5.82 -2.75
C SER A 21 19.58 -6.15 -1.25
N VAL A 22 18.70 -7.08 -0.85
CA VAL A 22 18.58 -7.51 0.56
C VAL A 22 19.92 -8.02 1.10
N SER A 23 20.66 -8.79 0.30
CA SER A 23 21.99 -9.30 0.67
C SER A 23 23.03 -8.19 0.86
N LEU A 24 22.96 -7.11 0.06
CA LEU A 24 23.91 -5.98 0.16
C LEU A 24 23.64 -5.09 1.38
N TRP A 25 22.39 -5.03 1.84
CA TRP A 25 21.96 -4.11 2.89
C TRP A 25 21.76 -4.76 4.27
N SER A 26 21.96 -6.08 4.39
CA SER A 26 21.82 -6.85 5.63
C SER A 26 20.49 -6.56 6.36
N GLU A 27 19.38 -6.50 5.62
CA GLU A 27 18.07 -6.21 6.21
C GLU A 27 17.64 -7.32 7.17
N LYS A 28 17.28 -6.93 8.40
CA LYS A 28 16.75 -7.83 9.42
C LYS A 28 15.25 -8.04 9.22
N GLU A 29 14.77 -9.19 9.68
CA GLU A 29 13.36 -9.55 9.58
C GLU A 29 12.50 -8.77 10.58
N GLU A 30 11.30 -8.40 10.16
CA GLU A 30 10.24 -7.91 11.03
C GLU A 30 9.60 -9.12 11.71
N VAL A 31 10.16 -9.51 12.85
CA VAL A 31 9.57 -10.55 13.69
C VAL A 31 8.67 -9.84 14.70
N LEU A 32 7.37 -10.15 14.65
CA LEU A 32 6.49 -9.89 15.79
C LEU A 32 7.08 -10.66 16.97
N GLY A 33 7.57 -9.95 17.99
CA GLY A 33 8.25 -10.58 19.11
C GLY A 33 7.45 -11.77 19.64
N GLU A 34 8.08 -12.94 19.72
CA GLU A 34 7.47 -14.13 20.31
C GLU A 34 7.06 -13.79 21.75
N ASP A 35 5.85 -14.20 22.14
CA ASP A 35 5.42 -14.12 23.53
C ASP A 35 6.20 -15.15 24.35
N VAL A 36 7.43 -14.80 24.70
CA VAL A 36 8.21 -15.57 25.66
C VAL A 36 7.49 -15.46 27.00
N PRO A 37 7.10 -16.58 27.63
CA PRO A 37 6.43 -16.55 28.93
C PRO A 37 7.36 -15.89 29.96
N LEU A 38 6.98 -14.70 30.41
CA LEU A 38 7.74 -13.93 31.38
C LEU A 38 7.50 -14.50 32.78
N GLN A 39 8.60 -14.79 33.48
CA GLN A 39 8.57 -15.21 34.88
C GLN A 39 8.55 -13.96 35.76
N ILE A 40 7.49 -13.80 36.56
CA ILE A 40 7.32 -12.63 37.42
C ILE A 40 6.79 -13.04 38.81
N ASN A 41 7.31 -12.40 39.85
CA ASN A 41 6.85 -12.55 41.23
C ASN A 41 6.68 -11.16 41.89
N ALA A 42 5.71 -11.00 42.80
CA ALA A 42 5.33 -9.72 43.40
C ALA A 42 6.47 -9.07 44.21
N GLN A 43 7.31 -9.87 44.84
CA GLN A 43 8.40 -9.42 45.71
C GLN A 43 9.73 -9.25 44.95
N MET A 44 9.81 -9.67 43.68
CA MET A 44 11.05 -9.55 42.94
C MET A 44 11.34 -8.07 42.63
N SER A 45 12.60 -7.68 42.73
CA SER A 45 13.06 -6.38 42.27
C SER A 45 13.01 -6.27 40.76
N VAL A 46 12.96 -5.04 40.23
CA VAL A 46 13.04 -4.80 38.78
C VAL A 46 14.34 -5.37 38.18
N SER A 47 15.45 -5.34 38.94
CA SER A 47 16.72 -5.95 38.51
C SER A 47 16.66 -7.47 38.41
N GLU A 48 16.09 -8.14 39.41
CA GLU A 48 15.90 -9.61 39.37
C GLU A 48 14.96 -10.02 38.24
N PHE A 49 13.90 -9.24 38.00
CA PHE A 49 13.00 -9.45 36.87
C PHE A 49 13.74 -9.32 35.52
N SER A 50 14.62 -8.34 35.41
CA SER A 50 15.50 -8.13 34.24
C SER A 50 16.38 -9.33 33.96
N GLU A 51 17.04 -9.86 35.00
CA GLU A 51 18.01 -10.95 34.88
C GLU A 51 17.31 -12.27 34.56
N LEU A 52 16.20 -12.56 35.25
CA LEU A 52 15.45 -13.81 35.08
C LEU A 52 14.87 -13.95 33.67
N ASN A 53 14.45 -12.85 33.06
CA ASN A 53 13.83 -12.84 31.73
C ASN A 53 14.76 -12.35 30.62
N HIS A 54 16.05 -12.16 30.93
CA HIS A 54 17.06 -11.64 30.00
C HIS A 54 16.64 -10.33 29.31
N LEU A 55 15.94 -9.45 30.03
CA LEU A 55 15.44 -8.18 29.52
C LEU A 55 16.52 -7.10 29.61
N ALA A 56 16.57 -6.23 28.62
CA ALA A 56 17.46 -5.08 28.63
C ALA A 56 16.98 -4.03 29.64
N LYS A 57 17.87 -3.57 30.53
CA LYS A 57 17.56 -2.53 31.53
C LYS A 57 16.92 -1.25 30.95
N PRO A 58 17.29 -0.75 29.75
CA PRO A 58 16.59 0.37 29.12
C PRO A 58 15.11 0.13 28.86
N LEU A 59 14.72 -1.10 28.49
CA LEU A 59 13.31 -1.46 28.30
C LEU A 59 12.52 -1.30 29.60
N LEU A 60 13.08 -1.77 30.72
CA LEU A 60 12.44 -1.68 32.03
C LEU A 60 12.34 -0.24 32.55
N ARG A 61 13.28 0.64 32.17
CA ARG A 61 13.17 2.08 32.48
C ARG A 61 11.93 2.69 31.87
N GLU A 62 11.57 2.32 30.64
CA GLU A 62 10.34 2.80 30.01
C GLU A 62 9.09 2.20 30.63
N VAL A 63 9.10 0.88 30.89
CA VAL A 63 7.94 0.17 31.51
C VAL A 63 7.59 0.73 32.89
N PHE A 64 8.59 0.92 33.75
CA PHE A 64 8.39 1.36 35.13
C PHE A 64 8.58 2.87 35.32
N SER A 65 8.82 3.64 34.24
CA SER A 65 9.10 5.08 34.30
C SER A 65 10.18 5.45 35.32
N LEU A 66 11.26 4.67 35.36
CA LEU A 66 12.35 4.83 36.33
C LEU A 66 13.08 6.16 36.10
N GLN A 67 13.16 6.98 37.14
CA GLN A 67 13.85 8.27 37.16
C GLN A 67 15.29 8.16 37.69
N SER A 68 15.59 7.12 38.47
CA SER A 68 16.93 6.91 39.02
C SER A 68 17.36 5.43 39.01
N PRO A 69 18.68 5.14 38.95
CA PRO A 69 19.19 3.76 38.95
C PRO A 69 18.84 2.96 40.20
N GLU A 70 18.66 3.63 41.35
CA GLU A 70 18.35 2.98 42.63
C GLU A 70 16.97 2.33 42.62
N GLN A 71 16.05 2.82 41.79
CA GLN A 71 14.70 2.27 41.65
C GLN A 71 14.69 0.87 41.01
N LEU A 72 15.82 0.42 40.42
CA LEU A 72 15.95 -0.97 39.93
C LEU A 72 15.88 -2.01 41.06
N GLN A 73 16.17 -1.60 42.31
CA GLN A 73 16.12 -2.48 43.48
C GLN A 73 14.73 -2.51 44.14
N GLN A 74 13.80 -1.67 43.70
CA GLN A 74 12.43 -1.68 44.23
C GLN A 74 11.64 -2.88 43.69
N PRO A 75 10.71 -3.44 44.47
CA PRO A 75 9.86 -4.53 44.03
C PRO A 75 9.00 -4.08 42.83
N VAL A 76 8.75 -4.99 41.89
CA VAL A 76 7.98 -4.69 40.67
C VAL A 76 6.57 -4.15 40.96
N THR A 77 5.95 -4.53 42.08
CA THR A 77 4.64 -4.00 42.51
C THR A 77 4.72 -2.62 43.17
N GLY A 78 5.93 -2.12 43.46
CA GLY A 78 6.15 -0.80 44.06
C GLY A 78 5.76 0.37 43.14
N PHE A 79 5.51 0.10 41.86
CA PHE A 79 5.19 1.09 40.84
C PHE A 79 3.68 1.20 40.52
N GLY A 80 2.81 0.61 41.35
CA GLY A 80 1.36 0.73 41.18
C GLY A 80 0.79 -0.06 40.00
N LEU A 81 1.54 -1.02 39.46
CA LEU A 81 1.11 -1.92 38.38
C LEU A 81 0.83 -3.31 38.94
N THR A 82 -0.21 -3.98 38.42
CA THR A 82 -0.44 -5.41 38.65
C THR A 82 0.57 -6.26 37.88
N LEU A 83 0.79 -7.51 38.29
CA LEU A 83 1.69 -8.44 37.60
C LEU A 83 1.34 -8.61 36.12
N GLU A 84 0.04 -8.72 35.82
CA GLU A 84 -0.46 -8.83 34.45
C GLU A 84 -0.18 -7.57 33.63
N GLN A 85 -0.38 -6.38 34.22
CA GLN A 85 -0.04 -5.11 33.56
C GLN A 85 1.46 -4.98 33.29
N ILE A 86 2.32 -5.48 34.17
CA ILE A 86 3.78 -5.48 33.97
C ILE A 86 4.16 -6.39 32.81
N VAL A 87 3.65 -7.63 32.79
CA VAL A 87 3.90 -8.58 31.70
C VAL A 87 3.45 -7.98 30.36
N ASN A 88 2.23 -7.44 30.30
CA ASN A 88 1.71 -6.79 29.11
C ASN A 88 2.58 -5.60 28.69
N ALA A 89 2.95 -4.71 29.60
CA ALA A 89 3.77 -3.53 29.28
C ALA A 89 5.17 -3.90 28.75
N VAL A 90 5.77 -4.96 29.29
CA VAL A 90 7.06 -5.48 28.81
C VAL A 90 6.93 -6.06 27.40
N GLN A 91 5.92 -6.90 27.17
CA GLN A 91 5.66 -7.48 25.84
C GLN A 91 5.38 -6.38 24.79
N GLN A 92 4.62 -5.35 25.17
CA GLN A 92 4.37 -4.18 24.33
C GLN A 92 5.67 -3.45 23.95
N GLN A 93 6.55 -3.23 24.93
CA GLN A 93 7.84 -2.57 24.69
C GLN A 93 8.81 -3.42 23.88
N GLN A 94 8.84 -4.75 24.09
CA GLN A 94 9.63 -5.66 23.26
C GLN A 94 9.16 -5.62 21.80
N ALA A 95 7.84 -5.58 21.56
CA ALA A 95 7.28 -5.47 20.22
C ALA A 95 7.64 -4.13 19.53
N LEU A 96 7.69 -3.03 20.29
CA LEU A 96 8.18 -1.74 19.76
C LEU A 96 9.66 -1.79 19.40
N GLN A 97 10.50 -2.33 20.28
CA GLN A 97 11.94 -2.42 20.05
C GLN A 97 12.29 -3.37 18.90
N SER A 98 11.59 -4.50 18.75
CA SER A 98 11.80 -5.42 17.62
C SER A 98 11.44 -4.76 16.29
N GLU A 99 10.33 -4.02 16.26
CA GLU A 99 9.93 -3.24 15.10
C GLU A 99 10.99 -2.18 14.77
N GLU A 100 11.49 -1.40 15.74
CA GLU A 100 12.52 -0.39 15.50
C GLU A 100 13.86 -0.97 15.02
N ALA A 101 14.28 -2.10 15.60
CA ALA A 101 15.54 -2.76 15.27
C ALA A 101 15.56 -3.36 13.86
N SER A 102 14.39 -3.68 13.31
CA SER A 102 14.24 -4.16 11.93
C SER A 102 14.41 -3.05 10.89
N LYS A 103 14.24 -1.78 11.27
CA LYS A 103 14.23 -0.64 10.32
C LYS A 103 15.61 -0.07 10.07
N ASN A 104 15.91 0.16 8.80
CA ASN A 104 17.07 0.94 8.41
C ASN A 104 16.72 2.44 8.40
N TRP A 105 16.99 3.10 9.53
CA TRP A 105 16.68 4.52 9.75
C TRP A 105 17.41 5.49 8.82
N PHE A 106 18.45 5.06 8.10
CA PHE A 106 19.09 5.85 7.06
C PHE A 106 18.32 5.77 5.73
N LYS A 107 17.85 4.58 5.35
CA LYS A 107 17.09 4.38 4.09
C LYS A 107 15.75 5.10 4.10
N ILE A 108 15.06 5.14 5.23
CA ILE A 108 13.72 5.72 5.34
C ILE A 108 13.67 7.20 4.90
N PRO A 109 14.45 8.13 5.48
CA PRO A 109 14.42 9.54 5.08
C PRO A 109 14.90 9.75 3.65
N LEU A 110 15.94 9.01 3.22
CA LEU A 110 16.43 9.05 1.84
C LEU A 110 15.33 8.63 0.86
N LYS A 111 14.63 7.53 1.15
CA LYS A 111 13.50 7.04 0.37
C LYS A 111 12.42 8.10 0.30
N PHE A 112 11.95 8.65 1.42
CA PHE A 112 10.92 9.69 1.40
C PHE A 112 11.33 10.93 0.62
N ALA A 113 12.57 11.40 0.73
CA ALA A 113 13.08 12.55 -0.03
C ALA A 113 13.08 12.27 -1.54
N MET A 114 13.65 11.14 -1.96
CA MET A 114 13.65 10.72 -3.37
C MET A 114 12.25 10.51 -3.91
N TRP A 115 11.38 9.92 -3.09
CA TRP A 115 9.98 9.66 -3.43
C TRP A 115 9.19 10.94 -3.61
N LEU A 116 9.40 11.95 -2.75
CA LEU A 116 8.79 13.26 -2.90
C LEU A 116 9.19 13.91 -4.25
N VAL A 117 10.48 13.92 -4.58
CA VAL A 117 10.97 14.46 -5.86
C VAL A 117 10.34 13.72 -7.05
N PHE A 118 10.33 12.38 -6.99
CA PHE A 118 9.75 11.53 -8.02
C PHE A 118 8.23 11.77 -8.21
N LEU A 119 7.49 11.86 -7.12
CA LEU A 119 6.04 12.10 -7.14
C LEU A 119 5.70 13.51 -7.62
N VAL A 120 6.48 14.52 -7.25
CA VAL A 120 6.33 15.89 -7.77
C VAL A 120 6.55 15.91 -9.28
N LEU A 121 7.55 15.19 -9.79
CA LEU A 121 7.78 15.05 -11.23
C LEU A 121 6.56 14.40 -11.91
N CYS A 122 6.12 13.24 -11.43
CA CYS A 122 4.96 12.52 -11.96
C CYS A 122 3.69 13.40 -11.94
N PHE A 123 3.47 14.15 -10.85
CA PHE A 123 2.34 15.05 -10.69
C PHE A 123 2.39 16.19 -11.71
N ARG A 124 3.55 16.84 -11.89
CA ARG A 124 3.72 17.89 -12.91
C ARG A 124 3.49 17.36 -14.31
N MET A 125 3.94 16.15 -14.63
CA MET A 125 3.70 15.53 -15.93
C MET A 125 2.22 15.22 -16.16
N LEU A 126 1.51 14.78 -15.13
CA LEU A 126 0.08 14.48 -15.19
C LEU A 126 -0.76 15.75 -15.38
N VAL A 127 -0.47 16.81 -14.62
CA VAL A 127 -1.15 18.12 -14.77
C VAL A 127 -0.88 18.73 -16.14
N ARG A 128 0.34 18.60 -16.67
CA ARG A 128 0.72 19.09 -18.01
C ARG A 128 0.30 18.17 -19.15
N LYS A 129 -0.44 17.09 -18.86
CA LYS A 129 -0.90 16.09 -19.85
C LYS A 129 0.22 15.51 -20.71
N LYS A 130 1.43 15.38 -20.15
CA LYS A 130 2.61 14.79 -20.84
C LYS A 130 2.75 13.29 -20.57
N MET A 131 1.70 12.64 -20.09
CA MET A 131 1.75 11.25 -19.64
C MET A 131 1.48 10.27 -20.78
N THR A 132 2.48 10.10 -21.64
CA THR A 132 2.41 9.13 -22.73
C THR A 132 2.62 7.69 -22.23
N ARG A 133 2.19 6.70 -23.02
CA ARG A 133 2.51 5.27 -22.79
C ARG A 133 3.98 5.00 -22.45
N LYS A 134 4.92 5.53 -23.24
CA LYS A 134 6.37 5.29 -23.04
C LYS A 134 6.84 5.86 -21.70
N THR A 135 6.47 7.12 -21.43
CA THR A 135 6.79 7.80 -20.18
C THR A 135 6.25 7.02 -18.98
N ARG A 136 5.00 6.57 -19.04
CA ARG A 136 4.35 5.82 -17.97
C ARG A 136 5.06 4.52 -17.65
N LEU A 137 5.43 3.73 -18.67
CA LEU A 137 6.18 2.49 -18.48
C LEU A 137 7.55 2.73 -17.83
N ILE A 138 8.26 3.78 -18.24
CA ILE A 138 9.55 4.17 -17.64
C ILE A 138 9.35 4.55 -16.18
N LEU A 139 8.36 5.40 -15.87
CA LEU A 139 8.09 5.84 -14.50
C LEU A 139 7.68 4.66 -13.59
N TYR A 140 6.88 3.72 -14.09
CA TYR A 140 6.55 2.51 -13.32
C TYR A 140 7.78 1.65 -13.06
N ALA A 141 8.61 1.41 -14.09
CA ALA A 141 9.87 0.68 -13.93
C ALA A 141 10.80 1.36 -12.91
N CYS A 142 10.97 2.68 -13.01
CA CYS A 142 11.74 3.46 -12.05
C CYS A 142 11.15 3.35 -10.63
N SER A 143 9.82 3.41 -10.50
CA SER A 143 9.16 3.36 -9.20
C SER A 143 9.37 2.04 -8.47
N PHE A 144 9.05 0.90 -9.08
CA PHE A 144 9.23 -0.39 -8.41
C PHE A 144 10.70 -0.79 -8.27
N THR A 145 11.58 -0.32 -9.17
CA THR A 145 13.03 -0.61 -9.09
C THR A 145 13.69 0.23 -7.98
N LEU A 146 13.47 1.55 -7.95
CA LEU A 146 14.09 2.42 -6.94
C LEU A 146 13.47 2.19 -5.56
N PHE A 147 12.15 2.19 -5.47
CA PHE A 147 11.42 2.21 -4.19
C PHE A 147 10.89 0.85 -3.74
N GLY A 148 11.11 -0.19 -4.54
CA GLY A 148 10.85 -1.59 -4.18
C GLY A 148 12.14 -2.37 -4.07
N VAL A 149 12.87 -2.50 -5.19
CA VAL A 149 14.10 -3.33 -5.27
C VAL A 149 15.29 -2.71 -4.52
N ILE A 150 15.66 -1.46 -4.81
CA ILE A 150 16.90 -0.85 -4.29
C ILE A 150 16.74 -0.38 -2.85
N LEU A 151 15.71 0.42 -2.57
CA LEU A 151 15.48 1.00 -1.24
C LEU A 151 14.62 0.12 -0.32
N GLY A 152 14.10 -1.01 -0.82
CA GLY A 152 13.17 -1.86 -0.10
C GLY A 152 11.73 -1.35 -0.14
N ALA A 153 10.75 -2.24 0.05
CA ALA A 153 9.33 -1.92 0.00
C ALA A 153 8.86 -1.03 1.17
N ASP A 154 9.55 -1.03 2.30
CA ASP A 154 9.08 -0.37 3.52
C ASP A 154 9.55 1.10 3.64
N PRO A 155 8.74 2.00 4.22
CA PRO A 155 7.33 1.79 4.57
C PRO A 155 6.46 1.69 3.31
N SER A 156 5.54 0.72 3.28
CA SER A 156 4.56 0.56 2.20
C SER A 156 3.19 1.12 2.62
N PRO A 157 2.37 1.66 1.70
CA PRO A 157 1.04 2.14 2.04
C PRO A 157 0.15 1.07 2.69
N MET A 158 0.21 -0.16 2.20
CA MET A 158 -0.52 -1.29 2.79
C MET A 158 -0.06 -1.59 4.21
N GLY A 159 1.27 -1.64 4.44
CA GLY A 159 1.90 -1.82 5.75
C GLY A 159 1.34 -0.85 6.78
N THR A 160 1.26 0.44 6.45
CA THR A 160 0.80 1.47 7.38
C THR A 160 -0.64 1.27 7.91
N VAL A 161 -1.48 0.54 7.18
CA VAL A 161 -2.84 0.19 7.63
C VAL A 161 -2.87 -1.18 8.27
N LYS A 162 -2.30 -2.21 7.60
CA LYS A 162 -2.34 -3.58 8.11
C LYS A 162 -1.64 -3.67 9.46
N ASP A 163 -0.45 -3.08 9.57
CA ASP A 163 0.40 -3.25 10.72
C ASP A 163 -0.15 -2.47 11.91
N ALA A 164 -0.80 -1.32 11.65
CA ALA A 164 -1.52 -0.59 12.68
C ALA A 164 -2.68 -1.41 13.25
N ILE A 165 -3.44 -2.11 12.40
CA ILE A 165 -4.55 -2.98 12.83
C ILE A 165 -4.02 -4.21 13.56
N VAL A 166 -3.04 -4.90 12.99
CA VAL A 166 -2.48 -6.14 13.53
C VAL A 166 -1.74 -5.90 14.84
N LEU A 167 -0.83 -4.91 14.92
CA LEU A 167 -0.10 -4.63 16.15
C LEU A 167 -1.02 -4.17 17.28
N TYR A 168 -2.04 -3.39 16.94
CA TYR A 168 -3.03 -2.96 17.92
C TYR A 168 -3.94 -4.11 18.36
N GLY A 169 -4.43 -4.94 17.43
CA GLY A 169 -5.26 -6.11 17.76
C GLY A 169 -4.50 -7.18 18.55
N ALA A 170 -3.23 -7.43 18.21
CA ALA A 170 -2.42 -8.48 18.82
C ALA A 170 -1.74 -8.05 20.13
N LYS A 171 -1.26 -6.81 20.22
CA LYS A 171 -0.44 -6.34 21.36
C LYS A 171 -1.00 -5.08 22.04
N GLY A 172 -2.05 -4.46 21.51
CA GLY A 172 -2.56 -3.16 22.02
C GLY A 172 -1.62 -1.98 21.74
N VAL A 173 -0.64 -2.16 20.84
CA VAL A 173 0.43 -1.18 20.59
C VAL A 173 0.19 -0.44 19.28
N VAL A 174 0.53 0.84 19.28
CA VAL A 174 0.53 1.67 18.07
C VAL A 174 1.95 2.16 17.77
N PHE A 175 2.52 1.67 16.68
CA PHE A 175 3.85 2.11 16.23
C PHE A 175 3.75 3.49 15.56
N LYS A 176 4.21 4.54 16.26
CA LYS A 176 4.08 5.95 15.84
C LYS A 176 4.63 6.22 14.43
N PRO A 177 5.81 5.71 13.99
CA PRO A 177 6.31 5.96 12.63
C PRO A 177 5.36 5.46 11.53
N ARG A 178 4.66 4.34 11.75
CA ARG A 178 3.66 3.82 10.82
C ARG A 178 2.43 4.73 10.73
N LEU A 179 1.98 5.31 11.84
CA LEU A 179 0.90 6.30 11.83
C LEU A 179 1.28 7.59 11.09
N VAL A 180 2.51 8.08 11.27
CA VAL A 180 3.01 9.25 10.54
C VAL A 180 3.04 8.94 9.04
N ALA A 181 3.56 7.77 8.65
CA ALA A 181 3.55 7.34 7.25
C ALA A 181 2.12 7.18 6.69
N PHE A 182 1.18 6.63 7.46
CA PHE A 182 -0.24 6.56 7.09
C PHE A 182 -0.82 7.96 6.84
N GLY A 183 -0.52 8.92 7.72
CA GLY A 183 -0.94 10.31 7.59
C GLY A 183 -0.38 10.96 6.32
N VAL A 184 0.90 10.76 6.02
CA VAL A 184 1.55 11.25 4.79
C VAL A 184 0.89 10.64 3.56
N PHE A 185 0.71 9.31 3.51
CA PHE A 185 0.06 8.67 2.36
C PHE A 185 -1.40 9.11 2.19
N THR A 186 -2.16 9.24 3.28
CA THR A 186 -3.54 9.75 3.25
C THR A 186 -3.59 11.19 2.77
N LEU A 187 -2.65 12.04 3.19
CA LEU A 187 -2.54 13.42 2.71
C LEU A 187 -2.29 13.46 1.20
N THR A 188 -1.46 12.57 0.66
CA THR A 188 -1.29 12.48 -0.81
C THR A 188 -2.59 12.07 -1.51
N VAL A 189 -3.43 11.23 -0.88
CA VAL A 189 -4.75 10.87 -1.40
C VAL A 189 -5.70 12.06 -1.41
N VAL A 190 -5.70 12.85 -0.34
CA VAL A 190 -6.48 14.10 -0.25
C VAL A 190 -5.94 15.15 -1.23
N LEU A 191 -4.64 15.20 -1.50
CA LEU A 191 -4.08 16.13 -2.48
C LEU A 191 -4.45 15.72 -3.91
N ALA A 192 -4.28 14.45 -4.26
CA ALA A 192 -4.20 13.99 -5.64
C ALA A 192 -4.99 12.70 -5.96
N ASN A 193 -6.04 12.39 -5.20
CA ASN A 193 -6.77 11.12 -5.30
C ASN A 193 -5.78 9.95 -5.10
N LYS A 194 -6.03 8.72 -5.55
CA LYS A 194 -5.10 7.59 -5.42
C LYS A 194 -3.87 7.66 -6.33
N PHE A 195 -3.41 8.86 -6.67
CA PHE A 195 -2.16 9.12 -7.39
C PHE A 195 -0.98 8.38 -6.75
N ILE A 196 -0.92 8.32 -5.43
CA ILE A 196 0.14 7.60 -4.71
C ILE A 196 0.15 6.11 -5.04
N CYS A 197 -1.01 5.49 -5.21
CA CYS A 197 -1.12 4.10 -5.61
C CYS A 197 -0.59 3.92 -7.04
N SER A 198 -0.83 4.89 -7.94
CA SER A 198 -0.36 4.81 -9.33
C SER A 198 1.13 4.99 -9.51
N TRP A 199 1.75 5.89 -8.74
CA TRP A 199 3.12 6.35 -9.04
C TRP A 199 4.10 6.05 -7.90
N GLY A 200 3.63 6.03 -6.65
CA GLY A 200 4.48 5.83 -5.49
C GLY A 200 4.51 4.39 -4.97
N CYS A 201 3.38 3.69 -4.99
CA CYS A 201 3.30 2.32 -4.49
C CYS A 201 4.00 1.35 -5.47
N GLN A 202 5.15 0.85 -5.05
CA GLN A 202 6.02 -0.08 -5.77
C GLN A 202 5.32 -1.36 -6.24
N LEU A 203 4.43 -1.94 -5.42
CA LEU A 203 3.66 -3.10 -5.84
C LEU A 203 2.60 -2.71 -6.88
N GLY A 204 1.92 -1.60 -6.64
CA GLY A 204 0.93 -1.08 -7.57
C GLY A 204 1.52 -0.77 -8.95
N THR A 205 2.67 -0.11 -8.99
CA THR A 205 3.40 0.18 -10.24
C THR A 205 3.91 -1.08 -10.93
N LEU A 206 4.36 -2.09 -10.18
CA LEU A 206 4.72 -3.39 -10.74
C LEU A 206 3.52 -4.10 -11.40
N GLN A 207 2.36 -4.16 -10.72
CA GLN A 207 1.16 -4.77 -11.27
C GLN A 207 0.65 -4.04 -12.52
N ASP A 208 0.67 -2.71 -12.51
CA ASP A 208 0.27 -1.88 -13.65
C ASP A 208 1.25 -2.02 -14.83
N PHE A 209 2.55 -2.08 -14.55
CA PHE A 209 3.56 -2.35 -15.55
C PHE A 209 3.30 -3.70 -16.24
N ILE A 210 3.09 -4.77 -15.47
CA ILE A 210 2.76 -6.11 -15.99
C ILE A 210 1.47 -6.07 -16.83
N PHE A 211 0.41 -5.42 -16.33
CA PHE A 211 -0.85 -5.25 -17.06
C PHE A 211 -0.63 -4.61 -18.44
N ARG A 212 0.26 -3.63 -18.52
CA ARG A 212 0.56 -2.89 -19.76
C ARG A 212 1.45 -3.63 -20.74
N LEU A 213 2.20 -4.64 -20.30
CA LEU A 213 2.93 -5.52 -21.23
C LEU A 213 1.99 -6.29 -22.16
N ASN A 214 0.74 -6.48 -21.75
CA ASN A 214 -0.30 -7.09 -22.57
C ASN A 214 -1.15 -6.06 -23.34
N ARG A 215 -0.99 -4.74 -23.17
CA ARG A 215 -1.78 -3.75 -23.92
C ARG A 215 -1.24 -3.52 -25.34
N ASN A 216 -2.14 -3.16 -26.26
CA ASN A 216 -1.77 -2.79 -27.63
C ASN A 216 -1.00 -1.46 -27.69
N ARG A 217 -0.52 -1.06 -28.88
CA ARG A 217 0.36 0.12 -29.01
C ARG A 217 -0.29 1.43 -28.57
N SER A 218 -1.60 1.55 -28.69
CA SER A 218 -2.37 2.74 -28.31
C SER A 218 -2.83 2.73 -26.86
N ASP A 219 -2.50 1.69 -26.07
CA ASP A 219 -3.05 1.47 -24.73
C ASP A 219 -4.60 1.61 -24.72
N ALA A 220 -5.28 1.32 -25.83
CA ALA A 220 -6.74 1.47 -25.96
C ALA A 220 -7.48 0.13 -25.88
N ALA A 221 -6.77 -0.98 -26.12
CA ALA A 221 -7.33 -2.33 -26.04
C ALA A 221 -6.30 -3.35 -25.53
N SER A 222 -6.81 -4.52 -25.18
CA SER A 222 -5.99 -5.69 -24.91
C SER A 222 -5.17 -6.09 -26.14
N GLY A 223 -3.98 -6.62 -25.90
CA GLY A 223 -3.09 -7.19 -26.91
C GLY A 223 -3.42 -8.66 -27.13
N SER A 224 -2.47 -9.55 -26.85
CA SER A 224 -2.62 -10.98 -27.16
C SER A 224 -3.47 -11.76 -26.18
N LEU A 225 -3.68 -11.27 -24.95
CA LEU A 225 -4.50 -11.92 -23.93
C LEU A 225 -5.70 -11.04 -23.59
N PRO A 226 -6.88 -11.61 -23.26
CA PRO A 226 -8.04 -10.82 -22.89
C PRO A 226 -7.79 -10.04 -21.59
N GLN A 227 -8.34 -8.83 -21.49
CA GLN A 227 -8.31 -8.03 -20.26
C GLN A 227 -9.73 -7.73 -19.82
N VAL A 228 -9.99 -7.91 -18.52
CA VAL A 228 -11.33 -7.82 -17.95
C VAL A 228 -11.40 -6.64 -17.00
N LYS A 229 -12.41 -5.78 -17.21
CA LYS A 229 -12.76 -4.69 -16.28
C LYS A 229 -13.77 -5.24 -15.28
N VAL A 230 -13.29 -5.55 -14.07
CA VAL A 230 -14.16 -6.09 -13.02
C VAL A 230 -15.07 -4.98 -12.49
N PRO A 231 -16.40 -5.21 -12.38
CA PRO A 231 -17.33 -4.23 -11.83
C PRO A 231 -16.90 -3.74 -10.44
N PHE A 232 -17.04 -2.43 -10.22
CA PHE A 232 -16.63 -1.81 -8.95
C PHE A 232 -17.26 -2.49 -7.74
N VAL A 233 -18.57 -2.78 -7.79
CA VAL A 233 -19.31 -3.44 -6.70
C VAL A 233 -18.67 -4.77 -6.32
N ILE A 234 -18.33 -5.63 -7.29
CA ILE A 234 -17.70 -6.92 -7.01
C ILE A 234 -16.33 -6.73 -6.37
N SER A 235 -15.47 -5.91 -7.00
CA SER A 235 -14.11 -5.69 -6.49
C SER A 235 -14.10 -5.08 -5.08
N ASN A 236 -14.93 -4.07 -4.85
CA ASN A 236 -15.00 -3.38 -3.57
C ASN A 236 -15.66 -4.25 -2.49
N THR A 237 -16.65 -5.08 -2.82
CA THR A 237 -17.22 -6.04 -1.87
C THR A 237 -16.16 -7.02 -1.39
N ILE A 238 -15.38 -7.62 -2.29
CA ILE A 238 -14.28 -8.52 -1.90
C ILE A 238 -13.28 -7.77 -1.01
N ARG A 239 -12.92 -6.54 -1.39
CA ARG A 239 -11.99 -5.70 -0.60
C ARG A 239 -12.50 -5.35 0.79
N VAL A 240 -13.78 -5.04 0.93
CA VAL A 240 -14.42 -4.77 2.23
C VAL A 240 -14.48 -6.03 3.07
N LEU A 241 -14.91 -7.17 2.50
CA LEU A 241 -14.97 -8.44 3.22
C LEU A 241 -13.58 -8.87 3.71
N PHE A 242 -12.56 -8.74 2.87
CA PHE A 242 -11.18 -9.02 3.27
C PHE A 242 -10.69 -8.08 4.38
N PHE A 243 -11.01 -6.78 4.30
CA PHE A 243 -10.65 -5.82 5.35
C PHE A 243 -11.35 -6.11 6.69
N VAL A 244 -12.63 -6.50 6.65
CA VAL A 244 -13.36 -6.95 7.84
C VAL A 244 -12.75 -8.23 8.41
N ALA A 245 -12.39 -9.20 7.57
CA ALA A 245 -11.71 -10.42 8.00
C ALA A 245 -10.35 -10.11 8.64
N LEU A 246 -9.57 -9.18 8.07
CA LEU A 246 -8.30 -8.72 8.63
C LEU A 246 -8.48 -8.16 10.05
N ILE A 247 -9.48 -7.28 10.25
CA ILE A 247 -9.79 -6.74 11.58
C ILE A 247 -10.23 -7.87 12.51
N TRP A 248 -11.19 -8.69 12.08
CA TRP A 248 -11.75 -9.72 12.94
C TRP A 248 -10.68 -10.72 13.41
N VAL A 249 -9.82 -11.22 12.51
CA VAL A 249 -8.74 -12.14 12.89
C VAL A 249 -7.66 -11.47 13.73
N ALA A 250 -7.31 -10.21 13.44
CA ALA A 250 -6.32 -9.48 14.24
C ALA A 250 -6.75 -9.31 15.70
N PHE A 251 -8.05 -9.06 15.96
CA PHE A 251 -8.57 -8.86 17.32
C PHE A 251 -9.04 -10.16 18.00
N ALA A 252 -9.53 -11.14 17.24
CA ALA A 252 -10.02 -12.40 17.80
C ALA A 252 -8.89 -13.41 18.07
N TRP A 253 -7.86 -13.42 17.22
CA TRP A 253 -6.78 -14.43 17.25
C TRP A 253 -5.37 -13.83 17.32
N ALA A 254 -5.23 -12.50 17.47
CA ALA A 254 -3.92 -11.83 17.52
C ALA A 254 -3.01 -12.20 16.33
N TYR A 255 -3.61 -12.47 15.15
CA TYR A 255 -2.91 -13.04 14.00
C TYR A 255 -3.00 -12.15 12.76
N ASP A 256 -1.89 -12.02 12.02
CA ASP A 256 -1.85 -11.36 10.72
C ASP A 256 -2.16 -12.35 9.60
N ILE A 257 -3.41 -12.36 9.11
CA ILE A 257 -3.82 -13.20 7.97
C ILE A 257 -3.06 -12.89 6.67
N THR A 258 -2.41 -11.73 6.60
CA THR A 258 -1.61 -11.34 5.42
C THR A 258 -0.16 -11.74 5.54
N HIS A 259 0.32 -12.23 6.70
CA HIS A 259 1.72 -12.55 6.92
C HIS A 259 2.29 -13.46 5.83
N GLU A 260 1.58 -14.54 5.50
CA GLU A 260 2.04 -15.51 4.50
C GLU A 260 1.81 -15.03 3.06
N ILE A 261 0.79 -14.22 2.82
CA ILE A 261 0.33 -13.84 1.48
C ILE A 261 0.64 -12.38 1.14
N ASP A 262 1.50 -11.69 1.90
CA ASP A 262 1.86 -10.30 1.66
C ASP A 262 2.60 -10.14 0.33
N PRO A 263 2.00 -9.51 -0.68
CA PRO A 263 2.64 -9.37 -1.98
C PRO A 263 3.79 -8.38 -2.02
N PHE A 264 3.98 -7.54 -1.00
CA PHE A 264 5.16 -6.70 -0.90
C PHE A 264 6.42 -7.51 -0.58
N LYS A 265 6.29 -8.74 -0.06
CA LYS A 265 7.42 -9.66 0.15
C LYS A 265 8.08 -10.10 -1.16
N ILE A 266 7.52 -9.80 -2.34
CA ILE A 266 8.24 -9.96 -3.62
C ILE A 266 9.56 -9.17 -3.68
N PHE A 267 9.65 -8.06 -2.93
CA PHE A 267 10.87 -7.25 -2.79
C PHE A 267 11.80 -7.75 -1.67
N LYS A 268 11.40 -8.80 -0.94
CA LYS A 268 12.22 -9.52 0.05
C LYS A 268 12.04 -11.04 -0.17
N PRO A 269 12.41 -11.56 -1.36
CA PRO A 269 11.98 -12.89 -1.83
C PRO A 269 12.47 -14.06 -0.96
N LEU A 270 13.57 -13.87 -0.23
CA LEU A 270 14.09 -14.87 0.72
C LEU A 270 13.18 -15.10 1.94
N LYS A 271 12.18 -14.23 2.15
CA LYS A 271 11.20 -14.30 3.25
C LYS A 271 9.81 -14.78 2.80
N LEU A 272 9.66 -15.19 1.54
CA LEU A 272 8.42 -15.76 1.03
C LEU A 272 8.38 -17.27 1.32
N SER A 273 7.32 -17.71 1.99
CA SER A 273 6.99 -19.13 2.10
C SER A 273 6.51 -19.70 0.75
N VAL A 274 6.37 -21.02 0.66
CA VAL A 274 5.83 -21.68 -0.55
C VAL A 274 4.43 -21.15 -0.88
N TRP A 275 3.60 -20.93 0.13
CA TRP A 275 2.27 -20.36 -0.02
C TRP A 275 2.33 -18.90 -0.47
N GLY A 276 3.23 -18.11 0.11
CA GLY A 276 3.48 -16.74 -0.32
C GLY A 276 3.90 -16.65 -1.78
N TRP A 277 4.84 -17.49 -2.23
CA TRP A 277 5.25 -17.57 -3.63
C TRP A 277 4.09 -17.90 -4.56
N SER A 278 3.31 -18.92 -4.20
CA SER A 278 2.13 -19.33 -4.97
C SER A 278 1.14 -18.17 -5.14
N PHE A 279 0.82 -17.48 -4.05
CA PHE A 279 -0.09 -16.35 -4.06
C PHE A 279 0.44 -15.18 -4.88
N VAL A 280 1.69 -14.78 -4.65
CA VAL A 280 2.30 -13.63 -5.33
C VAL A 280 2.42 -13.87 -6.83
N LEU A 281 2.87 -15.06 -7.26
CA LEU A 281 2.94 -15.39 -8.68
C LEU A 281 1.55 -15.41 -9.32
N THR A 282 0.55 -15.99 -8.65
CA THR A 282 -0.85 -15.97 -9.12
C THR A 282 -1.34 -14.53 -9.29
N LEU A 283 -1.02 -13.66 -8.34
CA LEU A 283 -1.41 -12.25 -8.35
C LEU A 283 -0.70 -11.44 -9.45
N LEU A 284 0.59 -11.67 -9.66
CA LEU A 284 1.36 -11.00 -10.72
C LEU A 284 0.96 -11.49 -12.10
N VAL A 285 0.74 -12.80 -12.30
CA VAL A 285 0.19 -13.35 -13.55
C VAL A 285 -1.24 -12.86 -13.78
N GLY A 286 -2.07 -12.85 -12.73
CA GLY A 286 -3.42 -12.29 -12.77
C GLY A 286 -3.46 -10.81 -13.17
N SER A 287 -2.37 -10.07 -12.91
CA SER A 287 -2.21 -8.68 -13.34
C SER A 287 -2.11 -8.53 -14.86
N LEU A 288 -1.95 -9.60 -15.65
CA LEU A 288 -2.06 -9.55 -17.11
C LEU A 288 -3.49 -9.35 -17.59
N PHE A 289 -4.46 -9.88 -16.83
CA PHE A 289 -5.87 -9.96 -17.18
C PHE A 289 -6.68 -8.90 -16.46
N VAL A 290 -6.37 -8.64 -15.19
CA VAL A 290 -7.09 -7.71 -14.34
C VAL A 290 -6.17 -6.56 -13.93
N TYR A 291 -6.69 -5.34 -13.96
CA TYR A 291 -5.94 -4.17 -13.53
C TYR A 291 -5.72 -4.19 -12.01
N ARG A 292 -4.46 -4.27 -11.57
CA ARG A 292 -4.04 -4.17 -10.15
C ARG A 292 -4.89 -5.01 -9.18
N PRO A 293 -4.94 -6.35 -9.34
CA PRO A 293 -5.84 -7.21 -8.56
C PRO A 293 -5.66 -7.05 -7.05
N TRP A 294 -4.44 -6.84 -6.55
CA TRP A 294 -4.22 -6.59 -5.11
C TRP A 294 -4.96 -5.34 -4.63
N CYS A 295 -4.77 -4.22 -5.33
CA CYS A 295 -5.35 -2.93 -4.97
C CYS A 295 -6.87 -2.92 -5.04
N HIS A 296 -7.44 -3.69 -5.97
CA HIS A 296 -8.89 -3.81 -6.17
C HIS A 296 -9.56 -4.76 -5.19
N PHE A 297 -8.91 -5.87 -4.82
CA PHE A 297 -9.58 -6.94 -4.08
C PHE A 297 -9.14 -7.10 -2.62
N PHE A 298 -7.92 -6.69 -2.25
CA PHE A 298 -7.36 -7.10 -0.95
C PHE A 298 -6.65 -5.97 -0.19
N CYS A 299 -6.13 -4.95 -0.87
CA CYS A 299 -5.30 -3.94 -0.24
C CYS A 299 -6.08 -3.10 0.80
N PRO A 300 -5.72 -3.15 2.10
CA PRO A 300 -6.34 -2.34 3.15
C PRO A 300 -6.20 -0.84 2.88
N PHE A 301 -5.01 -0.40 2.43
CA PHE A 301 -4.79 0.99 2.03
C PHE A 301 -5.59 1.40 0.78
N GLY A 302 -5.86 0.45 -0.11
CA GLY A 302 -6.73 0.67 -1.26
C GLY A 302 -8.15 1.04 -0.84
N LEU A 303 -8.65 0.39 0.23
CA LEU A 303 -9.96 0.69 0.82
C LEU A 303 -9.96 2.02 1.58
N THR A 304 -9.00 2.25 2.47
CA THR A 304 -8.94 3.53 3.20
C THR A 304 -8.73 4.71 2.25
N GLY A 305 -7.86 4.57 1.27
CA GLY A 305 -7.66 5.55 0.20
C GLY A 305 -8.95 5.83 -0.59
N TRP A 306 -9.81 4.82 -0.82
CA TRP A 306 -11.10 5.01 -1.49
C TRP A 306 -12.05 5.90 -0.67
N LEU A 307 -12.02 5.77 0.65
CA LEU A 307 -12.84 6.59 1.55
C LEU A 307 -12.38 8.06 1.51
N PHE A 308 -11.06 8.29 1.52
CA PHE A 308 -10.48 9.64 1.54
C PHE A 308 -10.45 10.34 0.17
N GLU A 309 -10.47 9.60 -0.94
CA GLU A 309 -10.37 10.20 -2.28
C GLU A 309 -11.53 11.15 -2.62
N LYS A 310 -12.67 11.04 -1.93
CA LYS A 310 -13.81 11.96 -2.08
C LYS A 310 -13.42 13.41 -1.75
N LEU A 311 -12.51 13.57 -0.79
CA LEU A 311 -11.97 14.85 -0.36
C LEU A 311 -10.86 15.35 -1.30
N SER A 312 -10.53 14.62 -2.37
CA SER A 312 -9.38 14.94 -3.18
C SER A 312 -9.46 16.34 -3.80
N LEU A 313 -8.36 17.10 -3.75
CA LEU A 313 -8.27 18.43 -4.35
C LEU A 313 -8.11 18.33 -5.87
N TYR A 314 -7.16 17.51 -6.33
CA TYR A 314 -6.97 17.17 -7.74
C TYR A 314 -7.68 15.87 -8.08
N LYS A 315 -8.33 15.83 -9.24
CA LYS A 315 -9.00 14.64 -9.78
C LYS A 315 -9.13 14.76 -11.30
N ILE A 316 -9.43 13.62 -11.93
CA ILE A 316 -9.79 13.59 -13.35
C ILE A 316 -11.15 14.29 -13.55
N LYS A 317 -11.17 15.22 -14.50
CA LYS A 317 -12.33 16.02 -14.93
C LYS A 317 -12.47 15.97 -16.44
N VAL A 318 -13.70 16.10 -16.91
CA VAL A 318 -14.04 16.20 -18.34
C VAL A 318 -14.63 17.58 -18.58
N ASP A 319 -14.12 18.28 -19.57
CA ASP A 319 -14.74 19.47 -20.13
C ASP A 319 -15.75 19.03 -21.21
N TYR A 320 -17.04 19.24 -20.95
CA TYR A 320 -18.11 18.79 -21.85
C TYR A 320 -18.33 19.75 -23.03
N GLU A 321 -17.73 20.95 -23.02
CA GLU A 321 -17.80 21.86 -24.17
C GLU A 321 -16.87 21.41 -25.30
N THR A 322 -15.73 20.83 -24.93
CA THR A 322 -14.71 20.31 -25.88
C THR A 322 -14.80 18.79 -26.08
N CYS A 323 -15.62 18.09 -25.30
CA CYS A 323 -15.85 16.66 -25.43
C CYS A 323 -16.73 16.35 -26.63
N ILE A 324 -16.27 15.43 -27.50
CA ILE A 324 -17.02 14.95 -28.67
C ILE A 324 -17.70 13.59 -28.44
N SER A 325 -17.86 13.16 -27.19
CA SER A 325 -18.52 11.91 -26.78
C SER A 325 -18.01 10.61 -27.47
N CYS A 326 -16.75 10.59 -27.90
CA CYS A 326 -16.16 9.44 -28.61
C CYS A 326 -15.85 8.20 -27.74
N SER A 327 -15.99 8.32 -26.41
CA SER A 327 -15.70 7.25 -25.42
C SER A 327 -14.26 6.72 -25.42
N ALA A 328 -13.31 7.42 -26.06
CA ALA A 328 -11.90 6.98 -26.12
C ALA A 328 -11.25 6.90 -24.74
N CYS A 329 -11.55 7.87 -23.86
CA CYS A 329 -11.05 7.92 -22.48
C CYS A 329 -11.56 6.73 -21.65
N GLU A 330 -12.80 6.32 -21.84
CA GLU A 330 -13.40 5.18 -21.14
C GLU A 330 -12.82 3.85 -21.61
N LYS A 331 -12.66 3.68 -22.93
CA LYS A 331 -12.01 2.50 -23.52
C LYS A 331 -10.57 2.36 -23.02
N ALA A 332 -9.81 3.46 -23.02
CA ALA A 332 -8.43 3.48 -22.54
C ALA A 332 -8.29 3.26 -21.02
N CYS A 333 -9.29 3.64 -20.23
CA CYS A 333 -9.27 3.43 -18.78
C CYS A 333 -9.18 1.93 -18.45
N PRO A 334 -8.24 1.49 -17.61
CA PRO A 334 -8.05 0.07 -17.31
C PRO A 334 -9.07 -0.47 -16.29
N SER A 335 -9.88 0.41 -15.69
CA SER A 335 -11.00 0.04 -14.82
C SER A 335 -12.31 0.66 -15.32
N SER A 336 -13.44 0.34 -14.67
CA SER A 336 -14.77 0.88 -15.00
C SER A 336 -14.97 2.33 -14.54
N VAL A 337 -13.97 2.94 -13.89
CA VAL A 337 -14.15 4.22 -13.20
C VAL A 337 -14.40 5.40 -14.14
N MET A 338 -13.85 5.36 -15.36
CA MET A 338 -13.98 6.49 -16.28
C MET A 338 -15.41 6.63 -16.79
N GLY A 339 -16.16 5.54 -16.98
CA GLY A 339 -17.59 5.60 -17.28
C GLY A 339 -18.35 6.33 -16.17
N ALA A 340 -18.14 5.94 -14.91
CA ALA A 340 -18.74 6.64 -13.76
C ALA A 340 -18.39 8.14 -13.70
N ILE A 341 -17.19 8.53 -14.17
CA ILE A 341 -16.77 9.94 -14.26
C ILE A 341 -17.46 10.66 -15.43
N LEU A 342 -17.53 10.04 -16.60
CA LEU A 342 -18.06 10.60 -17.85
C LEU A 342 -19.59 10.78 -17.79
N HIS A 343 -20.28 9.83 -17.16
CA HIS A 343 -21.75 9.86 -17.05
C HIS A 343 -22.23 10.42 -15.70
N GLN A 344 -21.29 10.73 -14.79
CA GLN A 344 -21.56 11.17 -13.42
C GLN A 344 -22.55 10.26 -12.68
N ASP A 345 -22.32 8.94 -12.78
CA ASP A 345 -23.13 7.94 -12.08
C ASP A 345 -23.03 8.19 -10.56
N LYS A 346 -24.17 8.60 -9.97
CA LYS A 346 -24.26 8.90 -8.53
C LYS A 346 -24.25 7.64 -7.67
N ALA A 347 -24.50 6.47 -8.25
CA ALA A 347 -24.50 5.19 -7.53
C ALA A 347 -23.07 4.73 -7.20
N VAL A 348 -22.06 5.23 -7.92
CA VAL A 348 -20.68 4.75 -7.80
C VAL A 348 -19.72 5.88 -7.46
N ILE A 349 -19.05 5.76 -6.30
CA ILE A 349 -17.92 6.62 -5.97
C ILE A 349 -16.71 6.20 -6.83
N PRO A 350 -16.16 7.08 -7.67
CA PRO A 350 -15.16 6.66 -8.64
C PRO A 350 -13.79 6.31 -8.02
N ASP A 351 -13.46 5.01 -7.94
CA ASP A 351 -12.15 4.47 -7.50
C ASP A 351 -11.03 4.69 -8.54
N CYS A 352 -10.56 5.93 -8.66
CA CYS A 352 -9.67 6.37 -9.72
C CYS A 352 -8.21 6.43 -9.26
N PHE A 353 -7.34 5.64 -9.88
CA PHE A 353 -5.91 5.63 -9.55
C PHE A 353 -5.11 6.81 -10.12
N SER A 354 -5.69 7.69 -10.94
CA SER A 354 -4.97 8.80 -11.59
C SER A 354 -3.76 8.36 -12.44
N CYS A 355 -3.91 7.27 -13.22
CA CYS A 355 -2.85 6.73 -14.09
C CYS A 355 -2.62 7.53 -15.40
N GLY A 356 -3.56 8.40 -15.76
CA GLY A 356 -3.46 9.29 -16.91
C GLY A 356 -3.77 8.68 -18.28
N ASP A 357 -4.25 7.43 -18.37
CA ASP A 357 -4.65 6.82 -19.66
C ASP A 357 -5.70 7.64 -20.39
N CYS A 358 -6.69 8.14 -19.65
CA CYS A 358 -7.77 8.96 -20.20
C CYS A 358 -7.29 10.32 -20.71
N LEU A 359 -6.16 10.84 -20.22
CA LEU A 359 -5.54 12.07 -20.71
C LEU A 359 -4.86 11.82 -22.06
N ASP A 360 -4.04 10.77 -22.13
CA ASP A 360 -3.27 10.38 -23.34
C ASP A 360 -4.21 9.97 -24.50
N ALA A 361 -5.35 9.37 -24.18
CA ALA A 361 -6.30 8.87 -25.18
C ALA A 361 -7.30 9.91 -25.71
N CYS A 362 -7.41 11.09 -25.10
CA CYS A 362 -8.43 12.07 -25.47
C CYS A 362 -8.01 12.86 -26.72
N PRO A 363 -8.72 12.74 -27.87
CA PRO A 363 -8.30 13.40 -29.12
C PRO A 363 -8.51 14.91 -29.12
N THR A 364 -9.43 15.43 -28.29
CA THR A 364 -9.76 16.86 -28.20
C THR A 364 -9.21 17.53 -26.94
N ASP A 365 -8.40 16.80 -26.17
CA ASP A 365 -7.79 17.26 -24.92
C ASP A 365 -8.81 17.73 -23.84
N ALA A 366 -10.05 17.23 -23.93
CA ALA A 366 -11.16 17.53 -23.01
C ALA A 366 -10.98 16.94 -21.59
N VAL A 367 -10.11 15.94 -21.42
CA VAL A 367 -9.84 15.33 -20.11
C VAL A 367 -8.66 16.06 -19.45
N SER A 368 -8.81 16.40 -18.17
CA SER A 368 -7.74 17.04 -17.38
C SER A 368 -7.59 16.44 -15.99
N PHE A 369 -6.37 16.52 -15.44
CA PHE A 369 -6.11 16.30 -14.03
C PHE A 369 -5.91 17.65 -13.35
N SER A 370 -6.97 18.18 -12.75
CA SER A 370 -7.02 19.56 -12.27
C SER A 370 -7.75 19.68 -10.94
N ARG A 371 -7.60 20.83 -10.28
CA ARG A 371 -8.23 21.13 -9.00
C ARG A 371 -9.74 21.38 -9.17
N GLY A 372 -10.52 20.99 -8.15
CA GLY A 372 -11.91 21.40 -8.00
C GLY A 372 -12.93 20.27 -8.22
N ARG A 373 -14.20 20.65 -8.35
CA ARG A 373 -15.32 19.71 -8.53
C ARG A 373 -15.43 19.25 -9.99
N ARG A 374 -15.98 18.05 -10.20
CA ARG A 374 -16.35 17.56 -11.53
C ARG A 374 -17.59 18.33 -12.01
N THR A 375 -17.56 18.74 -13.27
CA THR A 375 -18.68 19.32 -14.01
C THR A 375 -19.75 18.25 -14.23
N LYS A 376 -21.02 18.67 -14.32
CA LYS A 376 -22.11 17.75 -14.67
C LYS A 376 -22.13 17.55 -16.19
N PRO A 377 -22.40 16.32 -16.67
CA PRO A 377 -22.62 16.09 -18.09
C PRO A 377 -23.89 16.85 -18.56
N PRO A 378 -23.95 17.29 -19.83
CA PRO A 378 -25.15 17.89 -20.42
C PRO A 378 -26.35 16.93 -20.34
N ALA A 379 -27.56 17.45 -20.24
CA ALA A 379 -28.76 16.61 -20.10
C ALA A 379 -28.98 15.62 -21.26
N GLN A 380 -28.50 15.95 -22.47
CA GLN A 380 -28.63 15.11 -23.66
C GLN A 380 -27.70 13.89 -23.65
N SER A 381 -26.51 13.96 -23.06
CA SER A 381 -25.56 12.81 -23.06
C SER A 381 -25.99 11.66 -22.15
N LEU A 382 -27.00 11.87 -21.30
CA LEU A 382 -27.59 10.81 -20.45
C LEU A 382 -28.69 10.01 -21.18
N GLN A 383 -29.22 10.52 -22.30
CA GLN A 383 -30.31 9.87 -23.04
C GLN A 383 -29.79 8.78 -24.00
N ASP A 384 -28.58 8.97 -24.57
CA ASP A 384 -27.99 8.00 -25.50
C ASP A 384 -27.62 6.67 -24.82
N ASP A 385 -27.29 6.67 -23.53
CA ASP A 385 -26.99 5.44 -22.77
C ASP A 385 -28.23 4.64 -22.37
N ALA A 386 -29.40 5.27 -22.20
CA ALA A 386 -30.64 4.55 -21.90
C ALA A 386 -31.19 3.78 -23.12
N SER A 387 -30.61 4.03 -24.30
CA SER A 387 -31.00 3.43 -25.58
C SER A 387 -30.05 2.32 -26.08
N ARG A 388 -28.98 2.04 -25.33
CA ARG A 388 -28.01 0.96 -25.59
C ARG A 388 -28.07 -0.08 -24.48
#